data_AF-T1D2N8-F1
#
_entry.id   AF-T1D2N8-F1
#
_cell.length_a   1.000
_cell.length_b   1.000
_cell.length_c   1.000
_cell.angle_alpha   90.00
_cell.angle_beta   90.00
_cell.angle_gamma   90.00
#
_symmetry.space_group_name_H-M   'P 1'
#
loop_
_entity.id
_entity.type
_entity.pdbx_description
1 polymer ?
#
loop_
_entity_poly.entity_id
_entity_poly.type
_entity_poly.pdbx_seq_one_letter_code
_entity_poly.pdbx_strand_id
1 'polypeptide(L)'
;MVLSFADPDSTIDPASIAIQANGAPLTADCVANRADTKATCTPVDPLSDGIQHIQVTVTDRAGRVSAPATVVFTVETAAPVITLRSPTGTDLDRRHVTLIGEVSQAGTLAVNGAPLSLNGALGFADPVTLVDGANRFVFEATDLAGNVGTLTVTLDYAGPPAPPDASLITVGDPVDGEATVTGGAGAVGAGARVTVTDLRTGQSVTVTAGANGISWR
;
A
#
# COMPACT_ATOMS: atom_id res chain seq x y z
N MET A 1 18.55 25.36 3.44
CA MET A 1 19.96 25.28 3.88
C MET A 1 20.22 26.45 4.82
N VAL A 2 20.83 26.24 5.98
CA VAL A 2 21.20 27.35 6.89
C VAL A 2 22.67 27.70 6.64
N LEU A 3 22.94 28.95 6.26
CA LEU A 3 24.29 29.47 6.08
C LEU A 3 24.65 30.40 7.25
N SER A 4 25.83 30.24 7.82
CA SER A 4 26.36 31.17 8.81
C SER A 4 27.51 31.96 8.21
N PHE A 5 27.51 33.28 8.40
CA PHE A 5 28.54 34.18 7.89
C PHE A 5 28.99 35.10 9.03
N ALA A 6 30.11 34.82 9.67
CA ALA A 6 30.65 35.72 10.70
C ALA A 6 31.50 36.82 10.06
N ASP A 7 31.14 38.08 10.28
CA ASP A 7 32.02 39.24 10.09
C ASP A 7 31.87 40.18 11.31
N PRO A 8 32.90 40.34 12.14
CA PRO A 8 32.85 41.20 13.33
C PRO A 8 32.66 42.70 13.00
N ASP A 9 32.88 43.14 11.76
CA ASP A 9 32.92 44.56 11.40
C ASP A 9 31.65 45.05 10.65
N SER A 10 30.62 44.21 10.49
CA SER A 10 29.32 44.54 9.87
C SER A 10 29.36 45.01 8.40
N THR A 11 30.44 44.69 7.68
CA THR A 11 30.66 45.18 6.31
C THR A 11 30.02 44.34 5.22
N ILE A 12 29.47 43.17 5.54
CA ILE A 12 28.77 42.28 4.59
C ILE A 12 27.56 43.00 3.95
N ASP A 13 27.45 42.91 2.61
CA ASP A 13 26.20 43.20 1.91
C ASP A 13 25.35 41.93 1.83
N PRO A 14 24.26 41.79 2.60
CA PRO A 14 23.49 40.56 2.61
C PRO A 14 22.70 40.30 1.32
N ALA A 15 22.56 41.30 0.44
CA ALA A 15 22.00 41.13 -0.90
C ALA A 15 23.01 40.55 -1.90
N SER A 16 24.29 40.44 -1.52
CA SER A 16 25.37 39.96 -2.39
C SER A 16 25.64 38.46 -2.31
N ILE A 17 24.83 37.71 -1.56
CA ILE A 17 24.99 36.26 -1.43
C ILE A 17 24.80 35.63 -2.81
N ALA A 18 25.87 35.04 -3.33
CA ALA A 18 25.85 34.32 -4.60
C ALA A 18 25.97 32.82 -4.31
N ILE A 19 25.03 32.05 -4.83
CA ILE A 19 24.99 30.60 -4.68
C ILE A 19 25.14 29.97 -6.05
N GLN A 20 25.94 28.92 -6.12
CA GLN A 20 26.08 28.07 -7.30
C GLN A 20 25.73 26.63 -6.92
N ALA A 21 25.05 25.93 -7.82
CA ALA A 21 24.85 24.49 -7.78
C ALA A 21 25.54 23.87 -8.99
N ASN A 22 26.47 22.95 -8.75
CA ASN A 22 27.19 22.23 -9.81
C ASN A 22 27.89 23.16 -10.83
N GLY A 23 28.39 24.31 -10.35
CA GLY A 23 29.08 25.31 -11.18
C GLY A 23 28.16 26.26 -11.96
N ALA A 24 26.85 26.12 -11.84
CA ALA A 24 25.88 27.07 -12.42
C ALA A 24 25.27 27.95 -11.32
N PRO A 25 24.91 29.22 -11.61
CA PRO A 25 24.19 30.07 -10.66
C PRO A 25 22.88 29.41 -10.20
N LEU A 26 22.65 29.40 -8.89
CA LEU A 26 21.42 28.91 -8.26
C LEU A 26 20.64 30.10 -7.69
N THR A 27 19.43 30.29 -8.20
CA THR A 27 18.51 31.29 -7.66
C THR A 27 17.95 30.81 -6.32
N ALA A 28 18.09 31.64 -5.29
CA ALA A 28 17.59 31.35 -3.95
C ALA A 28 17.07 32.61 -3.27
N ASP A 29 15.99 32.46 -2.51
CA ASP A 29 15.51 33.48 -1.59
C ASP A 29 16.36 33.44 -0.32
N CYS A 30 17.14 34.50 -0.10
CA CYS A 30 18.02 34.61 1.06
C CYS A 30 17.52 35.65 2.05
N VAL A 31 17.35 35.23 3.31
CA VAL A 31 17.02 36.10 4.44
C VAL A 31 18.22 36.20 5.35
N ALA A 32 18.82 37.38 5.44
CA ALA A 32 19.93 37.63 6.33
C ALA A 32 19.47 38.13 7.70
N ASN A 33 19.96 37.49 8.75
CA ASN A 33 19.84 37.93 10.13
C ASN A 33 21.14 38.64 10.53
N ARG A 34 21.06 39.97 10.65
CA ARG A 34 22.21 40.82 11.02
C ARG A 34 22.62 40.70 12.48
N ALA A 35 21.72 40.26 13.37
CA ALA A 35 22.03 40.12 14.79
C ALA A 35 22.94 38.91 15.05
N ASP A 36 22.71 37.81 14.33
CA ASP A 36 23.44 36.55 14.53
C ASP A 36 24.49 36.28 13.46
N THR A 37 24.66 37.19 12.50
CA THR A 37 25.60 37.05 11.37
C THR A 37 25.33 35.74 10.59
N LYS A 38 24.08 35.54 10.18
CA LYS A 38 23.64 34.35 9.44
C LYS A 38 22.74 34.73 8.29
N ALA A 39 22.65 33.87 7.27
CA ALA A 39 21.57 33.95 6.31
C ALA A 39 20.95 32.57 6.07
N THR A 40 19.64 32.53 5.93
CA THR A 40 18.97 31.31 5.50
C THR A 40 18.59 31.50 4.05
N CYS A 41 19.03 30.56 3.21
CA CYS A 41 18.73 30.60 1.79
C CYS A 41 17.93 29.35 1.39
N THR A 42 16.88 29.58 0.62
CA THR A 42 16.01 28.54 0.09
C THR A 42 16.05 28.62 -1.43
N PRO A 43 16.48 27.56 -2.13
CA PRO A 43 16.39 27.52 -3.59
C PRO A 43 14.95 27.81 -4.05
N VAL A 44 14.79 28.65 -5.07
CA VAL A 44 13.47 28.96 -5.63
C VAL A 44 12.88 27.74 -6.33
N ASP A 45 13.73 27.04 -7.07
CA ASP A 45 13.40 25.78 -7.73
C ASP A 45 14.01 24.61 -6.94
N PRO A 46 13.36 23.42 -6.93
CA PRO A 46 13.92 22.23 -6.34
C PRO A 46 15.23 21.85 -7.03
N LEU A 47 16.18 21.35 -6.24
CA LEU A 47 17.42 20.79 -6.78
C LEU A 47 17.11 19.47 -7.50
N SER A 48 17.87 19.19 -8.55
CA SER A 48 17.76 17.90 -9.24
C SER A 48 18.22 16.75 -8.34
N ASP A 49 17.73 15.55 -8.59
CA ASP A 49 18.26 14.36 -7.95
C ASP A 49 19.76 14.16 -8.27
N GLY A 50 20.43 13.42 -7.40
CA GLY A 50 21.85 13.12 -7.49
C GLY A 50 22.73 14.00 -6.59
N ILE A 51 24.04 13.93 -6.83
CA ILE A 51 25.04 14.66 -6.04
C ILE A 51 24.97 16.16 -6.38
N GLN A 52 24.72 16.97 -5.36
CA GLN A 52 24.69 18.43 -5.43
C GLN A 52 25.97 19.00 -4.82
N HIS A 53 26.72 19.76 -5.61
CA HIS A 53 27.85 20.57 -5.15
C HIS A 53 27.40 22.02 -5.02
N ILE A 54 27.12 22.46 -3.80
CA ILE A 54 26.74 23.84 -3.53
C ILE A 54 27.97 24.65 -3.16
N GLN A 55 28.14 25.80 -3.81
CA GLN A 55 29.16 26.78 -3.47
C GLN A 55 28.51 28.11 -3.15
N VAL A 56 29.01 28.80 -2.13
CA VAL A 56 28.48 30.09 -1.69
C VAL A 56 29.61 31.09 -1.51
N THR A 57 29.43 32.29 -2.07
CA THR A 57 30.28 33.44 -1.81
C THR A 57 29.44 34.62 -1.34
N VAL A 58 30.09 35.55 -0.65
CA VAL A 58 29.47 36.81 -0.22
C VAL A 58 30.42 37.95 -0.53
N THR A 59 29.88 39.13 -0.83
CA THR A 59 30.64 40.34 -1.11
C THR A 59 30.41 41.36 0.02
N ASP A 60 31.47 42.00 0.49
CA ASP A 60 31.33 43.12 1.42
C ASP A 60 30.93 44.42 0.68
N ARG A 61 30.55 45.46 1.43
CA ARG A 61 30.19 46.77 0.86
C ARG A 61 31.35 47.48 0.18
N ALA A 62 32.59 47.05 0.40
CA ALA A 62 33.77 47.53 -0.30
C ALA A 62 34.02 46.76 -1.63
N GLY A 63 33.18 45.79 -1.97
CA GLY A 63 33.27 45.00 -3.20
C GLY A 63 34.24 43.81 -3.11
N ARG A 64 34.72 43.43 -1.92
CA ARG A 64 35.61 42.28 -1.74
C ARG A 64 34.79 41.00 -1.59
N VAL A 65 35.09 40.00 -2.42
CA VAL A 65 34.41 38.70 -2.43
C VAL A 65 35.14 37.72 -1.50
N SER A 66 34.38 36.94 -0.72
CA SER A 66 34.91 35.87 0.12
C SER A 66 35.51 34.71 -0.68
N ALA A 67 36.33 33.88 -0.04
CA ALA A 67 36.56 32.52 -0.53
C ALA A 67 35.23 31.73 -0.58
N PRO A 68 35.05 30.77 -1.50
CA PRO A 68 33.84 29.97 -1.57
C PRO A 68 33.73 28.99 -0.41
N ALA A 69 32.58 28.97 0.25
CA ALA A 69 32.18 27.89 1.15
C ALA A 69 31.47 26.80 0.33
N THR A 70 31.78 25.53 0.59
CA THR A 70 31.24 24.41 -0.18
C THR A 70 30.53 23.37 0.70
N VAL A 71 29.45 22.78 0.18
CA VAL A 71 28.79 21.62 0.75
C VAL A 71 28.42 20.64 -0.36
N VAL A 72 28.55 19.35 -0.07
CA VAL A 72 28.18 18.27 -0.99
C VAL A 72 27.18 17.36 -0.30
N PHE A 73 26.07 17.10 -0.96
CA PHE A 73 25.03 16.19 -0.48
C PHE A 73 24.33 15.54 -1.67
N THR A 74 23.58 14.46 -1.43
CA THR A 74 22.73 13.83 -2.44
C THR A 74 21.28 14.23 -2.23
N VAL A 75 20.60 14.55 -3.32
CA VAL A 75 19.15 14.71 -3.37
C VAL A 75 18.58 13.43 -3.97
N GLU A 76 17.57 12.86 -3.33
CA GLU A 76 16.82 11.72 -3.81
C GLU A 76 15.34 11.97 -3.50
N THR A 77 14.53 12.12 -4.55
CA THR A 77 13.10 12.43 -4.43
C THR A 77 12.20 11.33 -4.98
N ALA A 78 12.76 10.29 -5.60
CA ALA A 78 11.98 9.19 -6.15
C ALA A 78 11.53 8.24 -5.05
N ALA A 79 10.22 8.11 -4.86
CA ALA A 79 9.65 7.13 -3.95
C ALA A 79 9.82 5.68 -4.47
N PRO A 80 9.92 4.68 -3.57
CA PRO A 80 9.91 3.27 -3.99
C PRO A 80 8.63 2.88 -4.73
N VAL A 81 8.77 2.06 -5.78
CA VAL A 81 7.64 1.40 -6.46
C VAL A 81 7.50 0.00 -5.92
N ILE A 82 6.29 -0.37 -5.49
CA ILE A 82 5.94 -1.71 -5.04
C ILE A 82 5.24 -2.44 -6.18
N THR A 83 5.71 -3.63 -6.52
CA THR A 83 5.09 -4.48 -7.56
C THR A 83 4.65 -5.80 -6.94
N LEU A 84 3.35 -6.11 -7.01
CA LEU A 84 2.82 -7.42 -6.63
C LEU A 84 2.82 -8.35 -7.86
N ARG A 85 3.46 -9.52 -7.73
CA ARG A 85 3.58 -10.55 -8.78
C ARG A 85 2.65 -11.74 -8.55
N SER A 86 2.29 -12.02 -7.30
CA SER A 86 1.33 -13.07 -6.94
C SER A 86 0.41 -12.57 -5.83
N PRO A 87 -0.90 -12.84 -5.91
CA PRO A 87 -1.59 -13.54 -7.00
C PRO A 87 -1.70 -12.69 -8.28
N THR A 88 -1.90 -13.34 -9.45
CA THR A 88 -2.04 -12.66 -10.76
C THR A 88 -3.48 -12.25 -11.10
N GLY A 89 -4.37 -12.21 -10.11
CA GLY A 89 -5.79 -11.88 -10.24
C GLY A 89 -6.37 -11.46 -8.89
N THR A 90 -7.57 -10.87 -8.92
CA THR A 90 -8.27 -10.36 -7.73
C THR A 90 -9.26 -11.35 -7.15
N ASP A 91 -9.95 -12.14 -8.00
CA ASP A 91 -10.87 -13.19 -7.55
C ASP A 91 -10.16 -14.51 -7.30
N LEU A 92 -10.31 -15.07 -6.11
CA LEU A 92 -9.56 -16.23 -5.64
C LEU A 92 -10.49 -17.32 -5.12
N ASP A 93 -10.13 -18.57 -5.40
CA ASP A 93 -10.81 -19.78 -4.94
C ASP A 93 -10.09 -20.44 -3.74
N ARG A 94 -8.99 -19.83 -3.26
CA ARG A 94 -8.16 -20.34 -2.16
C ARG A 94 -8.07 -19.36 -1.02
N ARG A 95 -8.28 -19.87 0.19
CA ARG A 95 -8.21 -19.09 1.43
C ARG A 95 -6.78 -18.68 1.79
N HIS A 96 -5.83 -19.59 1.63
CA HIS A 96 -4.44 -19.37 2.01
C HIS A 96 -3.65 -19.01 0.76
N VAL A 97 -3.11 -17.81 0.72
CA VAL A 97 -2.31 -17.33 -0.40
C VAL A 97 -1.02 -16.69 0.12
N THR A 98 -0.04 -16.56 -0.74
CA THR A 98 1.19 -15.81 -0.44
C THR A 98 1.24 -14.62 -1.38
N LEU A 99 1.27 -13.42 -0.80
CA LEU A 99 1.53 -12.18 -1.52
C LEU A 99 3.02 -12.15 -1.85
N ILE A 100 3.36 -12.21 -3.13
CA ILE A 100 4.76 -12.20 -3.57
C ILE A 100 4.95 -10.98 -4.45
N GLY A 101 5.98 -10.21 -4.16
CA GLY A 101 6.29 -9.00 -4.90
C GLY A 101 7.70 -8.53 -4.66
N GLU A 102 7.98 -7.31 -5.11
CA GLU A 102 9.27 -6.65 -4.95
C GLU A 102 9.10 -5.14 -4.79
N VAL A 103 10.18 -4.50 -4.33
CA VAL A 103 10.30 -3.05 -4.23
C VAL A 103 11.43 -2.58 -5.14
N SER A 104 11.26 -1.44 -5.81
CA SER A 104 12.22 -0.93 -6.79
C SER A 104 13.56 -0.46 -6.21
N GLN A 105 13.64 -0.23 -4.91
CA GLN A 105 14.83 0.25 -4.21
C GLN A 105 14.85 -0.18 -2.74
N ALA A 106 16.03 -0.08 -2.12
CA ALA A 106 16.25 -0.50 -0.73
C ALA A 106 15.55 0.43 0.26
N GLY A 107 15.09 -0.13 1.38
CA GLY A 107 14.33 0.59 2.38
C GLY A 107 13.58 -0.35 3.31
N THR A 108 12.50 0.16 3.90
CA THR A 108 11.54 -0.63 4.69
C THR A 108 10.29 -0.92 3.87
N LEU A 109 9.63 -2.04 4.14
CA LEU A 109 8.31 -2.37 3.61
C LEU A 109 7.38 -2.72 4.78
N ALA A 110 6.12 -2.31 4.69
CA ALA A 110 5.06 -2.71 5.59
C ALA A 110 3.79 -3.05 4.79
N VAL A 111 2.96 -3.93 5.35
CA VAL A 111 1.61 -4.23 4.85
C VAL A 111 0.62 -4.07 5.99
N ASN A 112 -0.43 -3.27 5.78
CA ASN A 112 -1.43 -2.91 6.81
C ASN A 112 -0.79 -2.41 8.12
N GLY A 113 0.35 -1.70 8.02
CA GLY A 113 1.11 -1.18 9.16
C GLY A 113 2.04 -2.19 9.85
N ALA A 114 2.01 -3.47 9.45
CA ALA A 114 2.93 -4.49 9.96
C ALA A 114 4.21 -4.55 9.09
N PRO A 115 5.42 -4.54 9.68
CA PRO A 115 6.66 -4.64 8.92
C PRO A 115 6.76 -5.96 8.14
N LEU A 116 7.23 -5.88 6.89
CA LEU A 116 7.49 -7.01 6.02
C LEU A 116 8.96 -7.02 5.59
N SER A 117 9.60 -8.18 5.68
CA SER A 117 11.02 -8.30 5.35
C SER A 117 11.26 -8.40 3.86
N LEU A 118 12.30 -7.71 3.39
CA LEU A 118 12.83 -7.81 2.03
C LEU A 118 14.02 -8.78 2.02
N ASN A 119 14.10 -9.61 1.00
CA ASN A 119 15.29 -10.43 0.73
C ASN A 119 16.39 -9.59 0.04
N GLY A 120 17.54 -10.19 -0.23
CA GLY A 120 18.67 -9.50 -0.87
C GLY A 120 18.42 -9.00 -2.31
N ALA A 121 17.35 -9.47 -2.96
CA ALA A 121 16.90 -9.01 -4.27
C ALA A 121 15.70 -8.04 -4.16
N LEU A 122 15.44 -7.49 -2.97
CA LEU A 122 14.29 -6.61 -2.68
C LEU A 122 12.92 -7.24 -2.92
N GLY A 123 12.86 -8.58 -2.94
CA GLY A 123 11.62 -9.34 -3.00
C GLY A 123 11.03 -9.58 -1.61
N PHE A 124 9.71 -9.68 -1.54
CA PHE A 124 8.98 -10.07 -0.33
C PHE A 124 8.05 -11.25 -0.61
N ALA A 125 7.72 -11.98 0.46
CA ALA A 125 6.69 -13.00 0.48
C ALA A 125 5.94 -12.92 1.81
N ASP A 126 4.62 -12.76 1.75
CA ASP A 126 3.77 -12.66 2.94
C ASP A 126 2.61 -13.68 2.87
N PRO A 127 2.63 -14.75 3.69
CA PRO A 127 1.53 -15.69 3.75
C PRO A 127 0.33 -15.08 4.49
N VAL A 128 -0.82 -15.04 3.82
CA VAL A 128 -2.06 -14.46 4.35
C VAL A 128 -3.21 -15.45 4.27
N THR A 129 -4.13 -15.32 5.24
CA THR A 129 -5.39 -16.08 5.28
C THR A 129 -6.52 -15.12 4.97
N LEU A 130 -7.18 -15.33 3.84
CA LEU A 130 -8.29 -14.51 3.38
C LEU A 130 -9.57 -14.82 4.16
N VAL A 131 -10.37 -13.79 4.39
CA VAL A 131 -11.77 -13.91 4.82
C VAL A 131 -12.68 -13.91 3.60
N ASP A 132 -13.90 -14.46 3.75
CA ASP A 132 -14.88 -14.47 2.67
C ASP A 132 -15.25 -13.03 2.27
N GLY A 133 -15.29 -12.77 0.97
CA GLY A 133 -15.44 -11.43 0.39
C GLY A 133 -14.11 -10.69 0.19
N ALA A 134 -14.17 -9.36 0.28
CA ALA A 134 -13.07 -8.46 -0.07
C ALA A 134 -12.00 -8.36 1.03
N ASN A 135 -10.76 -8.63 0.67
CA ASN A 135 -9.58 -8.53 1.53
C ASN A 135 -8.67 -7.42 1.03
N ARG A 136 -8.54 -6.33 1.80
CA ARG A 136 -7.75 -5.15 1.41
C ARG A 136 -6.36 -5.15 2.07
N PHE A 137 -5.34 -4.98 1.24
CA PHE A 137 -3.93 -4.89 1.63
C PHE A 137 -3.37 -3.53 1.22
N VAL A 138 -2.80 -2.81 2.17
CA VAL A 138 -2.12 -1.53 1.94
C VAL A 138 -0.63 -1.72 2.21
N PHE A 139 0.16 -1.69 1.15
CA PHE A 139 1.61 -1.71 1.23
C PHE A 139 2.17 -0.30 1.29
N GLU A 140 3.17 -0.10 2.12
CA GLU A 140 3.93 1.14 2.26
C GLU A 140 5.42 0.81 2.26
N ALA A 141 6.16 1.41 1.33
CA ALA A 141 7.61 1.26 1.21
C ALA A 141 8.27 2.62 1.39
N THR A 142 9.31 2.67 2.23
CA THR A 142 10.04 3.90 2.54
C THR A 142 11.51 3.68 2.22
N ASP A 143 12.08 4.51 1.36
CA ASP A 143 13.52 4.42 1.02
C ASP A 143 14.42 4.98 2.14
N LEU A 144 15.73 4.97 1.90
CA LEU A 144 16.73 5.50 2.83
C LEU A 144 16.74 7.04 2.93
N ALA A 145 16.16 7.74 1.96
CA ALA A 145 15.99 9.19 1.96
C ALA A 145 14.70 9.63 2.67
N GLY A 146 13.81 8.67 2.97
CA GLY A 146 12.51 8.89 3.60
C GLY A 146 11.36 9.11 2.62
N ASN A 147 11.54 8.91 1.31
CA ASN A 147 10.45 8.97 0.35
C ASN A 147 9.56 7.73 0.50
N VAL A 148 8.25 7.92 0.41
CA VAL A 148 7.24 6.89 0.66
C VAL A 148 6.46 6.58 -0.60
N GLY A 149 6.41 5.30 -0.98
CA GLY A 149 5.55 4.77 -2.03
C GLY A 149 4.51 3.80 -1.46
N THR A 150 3.31 3.80 -2.05
CA THR A 150 2.19 2.97 -1.56
C THR A 150 1.56 2.15 -2.68
N LEU A 151 1.10 0.95 -2.36
CA LEU A 151 0.29 0.10 -3.23
C LEU A 151 -0.92 -0.43 -2.45
N THR A 152 -2.13 -0.24 -2.97
CA THR A 152 -3.33 -0.88 -2.41
C THR A 152 -3.81 -1.99 -3.34
N VAL A 153 -4.01 -3.18 -2.80
CA VAL A 153 -4.58 -4.34 -3.52
C VAL A 153 -5.80 -4.84 -2.76
N THR A 154 -6.84 -5.21 -3.50
CA THR A 154 -8.01 -5.90 -2.95
C THR A 154 -8.11 -7.27 -3.61
N LEU A 155 -8.20 -8.31 -2.78
CA LEU A 155 -8.38 -9.69 -3.20
C LEU A 155 -9.73 -10.18 -2.70
N ASP A 156 -10.58 -10.61 -3.62
CA ASP A 156 -11.89 -11.18 -3.33
C ASP A 156 -11.74 -12.69 -3.22
N TYR A 157 -12.08 -13.25 -2.06
CA TYR A 157 -12.11 -14.69 -1.85
C TYR A 157 -13.55 -15.15 -1.69
N ALA A 158 -14.00 -16.03 -2.57
CA ALA A 158 -15.28 -16.71 -2.42
C ALA A 158 -15.01 -18.09 -1.78
N GLY A 159 -15.41 -18.22 -0.51
CA GLY A 159 -15.40 -19.49 0.18
C GLY A 159 -16.25 -20.54 -0.54
N PRO A 160 -16.03 -21.84 -0.24
CA PRO A 160 -16.97 -22.85 -0.69
C PRO A 160 -18.37 -22.49 -0.18
N PRO A 161 -19.43 -22.75 -0.97
CA PRO A 161 -20.80 -22.56 -0.52
C PRO A 161 -21.03 -23.26 0.82
N ALA A 162 -21.82 -22.65 1.69
CA ALA A 162 -22.19 -23.27 2.97
C ALA A 162 -22.75 -24.69 2.73
N PRO A 163 -22.39 -25.67 3.59
CA PRO A 163 -22.96 -27.00 3.47
C PRO A 163 -24.48 -26.97 3.72
N PRO A 164 -25.23 -27.95 3.20
CA PRO A 164 -26.63 -28.15 3.58
C PRO A 164 -26.80 -28.22 5.10
N ASP A 165 -27.83 -27.54 5.62
CA ASP A 165 -28.21 -27.60 7.03
C ASP A 165 -29.46 -28.46 7.19
N ALA A 166 -29.26 -29.70 7.64
CA ALA A 166 -30.34 -30.65 7.87
C ALA A 166 -31.29 -30.24 9.01
N SER A 167 -30.85 -29.39 9.95
CA SER A 167 -31.71 -28.92 11.05
C SER A 167 -32.81 -27.99 10.56
N LEU A 168 -32.63 -27.39 9.39
CA LEU A 168 -33.61 -26.56 8.70
C LEU A 168 -34.54 -27.37 7.79
N ILE A 169 -34.41 -28.71 7.76
CA ILE A 169 -35.26 -29.61 6.99
C ILE A 169 -36.27 -30.25 7.94
N THR A 170 -37.56 -30.10 7.62
CA THR A 170 -38.66 -30.74 8.33
C THR A 170 -39.34 -31.75 7.42
N VAL A 171 -39.52 -32.98 7.91
CA VAL A 171 -40.30 -34.02 7.26
C VAL A 171 -41.60 -34.18 8.05
N GLY A 172 -42.73 -33.96 7.38
CA GLY A 172 -44.06 -34.20 7.94
C GLY A 172 -44.42 -35.68 7.94
N ASP A 173 -45.35 -36.05 8.82
CA ASP A 173 -45.88 -37.42 8.87
C ASP A 173 -46.54 -37.79 7.52
N PRO A 174 -46.38 -39.04 7.06
CA PRO A 174 -47.04 -39.49 5.84
C PRO A 174 -48.56 -39.51 6.01
N VAL A 175 -49.29 -38.88 5.10
CA VAL A 175 -50.76 -38.94 5.02
C VAL A 175 -51.14 -39.46 3.64
N ASP A 176 -52.00 -40.48 3.58
CA ASP A 176 -52.42 -41.15 2.34
C ASP A 176 -51.27 -41.64 1.43
N GLY A 177 -50.11 -41.93 2.02
CA GLY A 177 -48.92 -42.41 1.29
C GLY A 177 -47.99 -41.31 0.75
N GLU A 178 -48.32 -40.04 0.99
CA GLU A 178 -47.49 -38.88 0.65
C GLU A 178 -46.82 -38.31 1.90
N ALA A 179 -45.54 -37.92 1.81
CA ALA A 179 -44.81 -37.27 2.90
C ALA A 179 -44.35 -35.88 2.44
N THR A 180 -44.57 -34.87 3.27
CA THR A 180 -44.13 -33.49 2.93
C THR A 180 -42.73 -33.25 3.47
N VAL A 181 -41.82 -32.78 2.63
CA VAL A 181 -40.50 -32.29 3.07
C VAL A 181 -40.43 -30.79 2.81
N THR A 182 -40.06 -30.03 3.83
CA THR A 182 -39.85 -28.58 3.75
C THR A 182 -38.45 -28.21 4.20
N GLY A 183 -37.81 -27.27 3.49
CA GLY A 183 -36.54 -26.68 3.88
C GLY A 183 -36.70 -25.19 4.19
N GLY A 184 -36.16 -24.72 5.31
CA GLY A 184 -36.03 -23.29 5.60
C GLY A 184 -35.00 -22.59 4.70
N ALA A 185 -34.98 -21.26 4.71
CA ALA A 185 -33.95 -20.49 4.02
C ALA A 185 -32.54 -20.87 4.53
N GLY A 186 -31.63 -21.20 3.61
CA GLY A 186 -30.29 -21.68 3.96
C GLY A 186 -30.16 -23.20 4.19
N ALA A 187 -31.25 -23.97 4.16
CA ALA A 187 -31.20 -25.44 4.30
C ALA A 187 -30.36 -26.11 3.20
N VAL A 188 -30.45 -25.60 1.98
CA VAL A 188 -29.61 -25.98 0.83
C VAL A 188 -29.44 -24.78 -0.10
N GLY A 189 -28.40 -24.80 -0.93
CA GLY A 189 -28.22 -23.78 -1.99
C GLY A 189 -29.32 -23.84 -3.05
N ALA A 190 -29.72 -22.70 -3.59
CA ALA A 190 -30.68 -22.64 -4.70
C ALA A 190 -30.17 -23.44 -5.91
N GLY A 191 -31.05 -24.22 -6.54
CA GLY A 191 -30.68 -25.11 -7.64
C GLY A 191 -30.06 -26.45 -7.21
N ALA A 192 -29.78 -26.66 -5.92
CA ALA A 192 -29.32 -27.96 -5.43
C ALA A 192 -30.38 -29.05 -5.64
N ARG A 193 -29.94 -30.28 -5.90
CA ARG A 193 -30.82 -31.46 -5.99
C ARG A 193 -30.91 -32.13 -4.63
N VAL A 194 -32.14 -32.30 -4.13
CA VAL A 194 -32.43 -33.04 -2.90
C VAL A 194 -33.14 -34.32 -3.26
N THR A 195 -32.59 -35.45 -2.79
CA THR A 195 -33.18 -36.78 -2.99
C THR A 195 -33.76 -37.28 -1.68
N VAL A 196 -35.03 -37.67 -1.71
CA VAL A 196 -35.71 -38.36 -0.60
C VAL A 196 -35.85 -39.82 -0.99
N THR A 197 -35.43 -40.72 -0.11
CA THR A 197 -35.51 -42.17 -0.32
C THR A 197 -36.41 -42.79 0.74
N ASP A 198 -37.43 -43.52 0.32
CA ASP A 198 -38.16 -44.43 1.21
C ASP A 198 -37.26 -45.63 1.51
N LEU A 199 -36.81 -45.73 2.76
CA LEU A 199 -35.88 -46.78 3.19
C LEU A 199 -36.51 -48.18 3.21
N ARG A 200 -37.84 -48.29 3.20
CA ARG A 200 -38.56 -49.57 3.20
C ARG A 200 -38.72 -50.13 1.78
N THR A 201 -38.96 -49.27 0.80
CA THR A 201 -39.20 -49.67 -0.60
C THR A 201 -38.00 -49.44 -1.52
N GLY A 202 -37.06 -48.58 -1.12
CA GLY A 202 -35.93 -48.13 -1.94
C GLY A 202 -36.29 -47.08 -2.99
N GLN A 203 -37.57 -46.68 -3.09
CA GLN A 203 -38.00 -45.68 -4.05
C GLN A 203 -37.44 -44.31 -3.68
N SER A 204 -37.03 -43.52 -4.68
CA SER A 204 -36.48 -42.18 -4.47
C SER A 204 -37.16 -41.13 -5.34
N VAL A 205 -37.28 -39.92 -4.79
CA VAL A 205 -37.75 -38.71 -5.49
C VAL A 205 -36.67 -37.65 -5.38
N THR A 206 -36.31 -37.03 -6.50
CA THR A 206 -35.34 -35.92 -6.54
C THR A 206 -36.04 -34.63 -6.93
N VAL A 207 -35.83 -33.59 -6.14
CA VAL A 207 -36.38 -32.24 -6.38
C VAL A 207 -35.25 -31.20 -6.43
N THR A 208 -35.49 -30.10 -7.15
CA THR A 208 -34.57 -28.96 -7.18
C THR A 208 -35.02 -27.90 -6.18
N ALA A 209 -34.08 -27.45 -5.35
CA ALA A 209 -34.34 -26.41 -4.36
C ALA A 209 -34.57 -25.04 -4.99
N GLY A 210 -35.60 -24.31 -4.54
CA GLY A 210 -35.81 -22.92 -4.88
C GLY A 210 -35.01 -21.98 -3.97
N ALA A 211 -34.98 -20.69 -4.28
CA ALA A 211 -34.29 -19.67 -3.48
C ALA A 211 -34.87 -19.49 -2.06
N ASN A 212 -36.13 -19.89 -1.85
CA ASN A 212 -36.85 -19.78 -0.57
C ASN A 212 -36.94 -21.13 0.18
N GLY A 213 -36.08 -22.09 -0.17
CA GLY A 213 -36.17 -23.46 0.32
C GLY A 213 -36.89 -24.38 -0.67
N ILE A 214 -37.42 -25.49 -0.14
CA ILE A 214 -38.04 -26.54 -0.96
C ILE A 214 -39.35 -26.98 -0.31
N SER A 215 -40.40 -27.22 -1.10
CA SER A 215 -41.67 -27.80 -0.65
C SER A 215 -42.17 -28.77 -1.73
N TRP A 216 -42.42 -30.02 -1.37
CA TRP A 216 -42.95 -31.04 -2.27
C TRP A 216 -43.88 -32.01 -1.54
N ARG A 217 -44.82 -32.56 -2.30
CA ARG A 217 -45.77 -33.61 -1.92
C ARG A 217 -45.39 -34.90 -2.62
#